data_AF-A0A1C5XQ74-F1
#
_entry.id   AF-A0A1C5XQ74-F1
#
_cell.length_a   1.000
_cell.length_b   1.000
_cell.length_c   1.000
_cell.angle_alpha   90.00
_cell.angle_beta   90.00
_cell.angle_gamma   90.00
#
_symmetry.space_group_name_H-M   'P 1'
#
loop_
_entity.id
_entity.type
_entity.pdbx_description
1 polymer ?
#
loop_
_entity_poly.entity_id
_entity_poly.type
_entity_poly.pdbx_seq_one_letter_code
_entity_poly.pdbx_strand_id
1 'polypeptide(L)' 'MRKKLLTRTALGIGSFNLAYAAETEDTSSGKKINVMASFYPMYDFATKVGGDKIEVTNMVPAF' A
#
# COMPACT_ATOMS: atom_id res chain seq x y z
N MET A 1 -13.29 -5.56 46.48
CA MET A 1 -14.47 -6.38 46.10
C MET A 1 -15.71 -5.50 46.04
N ARG A 2 -16.41 -5.54 44.90
CA ARG A 2 -17.85 -5.27 44.67
C ARG A 2 -18.41 -3.86 44.92
N LYS A 3 -18.61 -3.12 43.83
CA LYS A 3 -19.68 -2.12 43.64
C LYS A 3 -20.30 -2.49 42.27
N LYS A 4 -21.38 -3.29 42.16
CA LYS A 4 -22.81 -2.88 42.13
C LYS A 4 -22.99 -1.49 41.48
N LEU A 5 -23.87 -1.20 40.53
CA LEU A 5 -24.95 -1.91 39.84
C LEU A 5 -25.54 -0.82 38.90
N LEU A 6 -26.04 -1.23 37.72
CA LEU A 6 -26.98 -0.49 36.87
C LEU A 6 -26.68 0.98 36.51
N THR A 7 -26.43 1.21 35.22
CA THR A 7 -27.13 2.29 34.49
C THR A 7 -27.39 1.78 33.08
N ARG A 8 -28.63 1.33 32.83
CA ARG A 8 -29.13 1.14 31.46
C ARG A 8 -29.67 2.49 31.00
N THR A 9 -28.98 3.14 30.07
CA THR A 9 -29.55 4.27 29.34
C THR A 9 -29.44 4.02 27.85
N ALA A 10 -30.62 3.74 27.29
CA ALA A 10 -31.13 4.04 25.95
C ALA A 10 -30.25 3.79 24.71
N LEU A 11 -30.78 2.92 23.83
CA LEU A 11 -30.60 3.03 22.39
C LEU A 11 -30.89 4.48 21.94
N GLY A 12 -29.85 5.18 21.49
CA GLY A 12 -29.97 6.35 20.64
C GLY A 12 -29.18 6.07 19.37
N ILE A 13 -29.89 5.89 18.26
CA ILE A 13 -29.31 5.85 16.92
C ILE A 13 -28.78 7.26 16.66
N GLY A 14 -27.47 7.45 16.75
CA GLY A 14 -26.87 8.79 16.66
C GLY A 14 -25.36 8.72 16.53
N SER A 15 -24.89 8.60 15.29
CA SER A 15 -23.56 9.02 14.86
C SER A 15 -22.36 8.27 15.45
N PHE A 16 -22.21 7.00 15.09
CA PHE A 16 -20.91 6.32 15.12
C PHE A 16 -20.08 6.80 13.92
N ASN A 17 -19.66 8.07 13.90
CA ASN A 17 -18.50 8.45 13.09
C ASN A 17 -17.25 8.03 13.88
N LEU A 18 -17.01 6.72 13.93
CA LEU A 18 -15.70 6.19 14.25
C LEU A 18 -14.84 6.45 13.01
N ALA A 19 -14.28 7.65 12.91
CA ALA A 19 -13.18 7.92 12.00
C ALA A 19 -12.00 7.07 12.48
N TYR A 20 -11.90 5.87 11.93
CA TYR A 20 -10.65 5.11 11.97
C TYR A 20 -9.67 5.92 11.12
N ALA A 21 -8.88 6.78 11.76
CA ALA A 21 -7.67 7.27 11.16
C ALA A 21 -6.75 6.05 11.03
N ALA A 22 -6.86 5.37 9.89
CA ALA A 22 -5.85 4.43 9.47
C ALA A 22 -4.60 5.27 9.25
N GLU A 23 -3.63 5.16 10.15
CA GLU A 23 -2.29 5.53 9.79
C GLU A 23 -1.89 4.57 8.67
N THR A 24 -2.00 5.05 7.44
CA THR A 24 -1.42 4.36 6.29
C THR A 24 0.08 4.46 6.47
N GLU A 25 0.66 3.48 7.16
CA GLU A 25 2.09 3.29 7.14
C GLU A 25 2.48 3.12 5.69
N ASP A 26 3.14 4.14 5.15
CA ASP A 26 3.52 4.27 3.75
C ASP A 26 4.61 3.21 3.46
N THR A 27 4.18 1.95 3.37
CA THR A 27 4.98 0.76 3.08
C THR A 27 5.49 0.77 1.64
N SER A 28 5.20 1.85 0.91
CA SER A 28 5.73 2.19 -0.40
C SER A 28 7.16 2.75 -0.33
N SER A 29 7.56 3.33 0.81
CA SER A 29 8.90 3.91 0.97
C SER A 29 9.98 2.82 0.91
N GLY A 30 10.55 2.61 -0.28
CA GLY A 30 11.61 1.64 -0.54
C GLY A 30 11.20 0.42 -1.38
N LYS A 31 9.93 0.26 -1.77
CA LYS A 31 9.55 -0.80 -2.72
C LYS A 31 9.78 -0.33 -4.16
N LYS A 32 10.70 -1.00 -4.86
CA LYS A 32 10.92 -0.80 -6.30
C LYS A 32 9.71 -1.27 -7.09
N ILE A 33 9.41 -0.57 -8.19
CA ILE A 33 8.37 -0.97 -9.13
C ILE A 33 8.94 -2.03 -10.07
N ASN A 34 8.26 -3.17 -10.18
CA ASN A 34 8.62 -4.22 -11.13
C ASN A 34 8.07 -3.90 -12.52
N VAL A 35 8.95 -3.87 -13.52
CA VAL A 35 8.61 -3.56 -14.91
C VAL A 35 9.01 -4.73 -15.81
N MET A 36 8.05 -5.26 -16.57
CA MET A 36 8.32 -6.28 -17.59
C MET A 36 8.51 -5.62 -18.95
N ALA A 37 9.68 -5.76 -19.55
CA ALA A 37 9.97 -5.25 -20.89
C ALA A 37 9.88 -6.39 -21.92
N SER A 38 9.14 -6.17 -23.00
CA SER A 38 8.92 -7.16 -24.06
C SER A 38 10.07 -7.30 -25.05
N PHE A 39 10.98 -6.32 -25.12
CA PHE A 39 12.18 -6.35 -25.98
C PHE A 39 13.21 -5.30 -25.50
N TYR A 40 14.46 -5.43 -25.98
CA TYR A 40 15.61 -4.72 -25.42
C TYR A 40 15.53 -3.18 -25.44
N PRO A 41 15.11 -2.50 -26.53
CA PRO A 41 14.89 -1.06 -26.51
C PRO A 41 13.98 -0.56 -25.37
N MET A 42 12.92 -1.28 -25.03
CA MET A 42 12.09 -0.90 -23.88
C MET A 42 12.78 -1.18 -22.55
N TYR A 43 13.56 -2.25 -22.46
CA TYR A 43 14.37 -2.53 -21.27
C TYR A 43 15.38 -1.40 -21.01
N ASP A 44 16.14 -1.02 -22.04
CA ASP A 44 17.16 0.04 -21.96
C ASP A 44 16.52 1.41 -21.63
N PHE A 45 15.41 1.74 -22.30
CA PHE A 45 14.65 2.95 -22.01
C PHE A 45 14.12 2.97 -20.57
N ALA A 46 13.45 1.91 -20.14
CA ALA A 46 12.88 1.82 -18.79
C ALA A 46 13.96 1.91 -17.73
N THR A 47 15.09 1.22 -17.91
CA THR A 47 16.23 1.24 -16.98
C THR A 47 16.81 2.65 -16.83
N LYS A 48 17.00 3.37 -17.94
CA LYS A 48 17.54 4.74 -17.95
C LYS A 48 16.58 5.74 -17.30
N VAL A 49 15.27 5.60 -17.54
CA VAL A 49 14.26 6.53 -17.01
C VAL A 49 13.93 6.24 -15.54
N GLY A 50 13.81 4.96 -15.17
CA GLY A 50 13.39 4.56 -13.83
C GLY A 50 14.51 4.53 -12.80
N GLY A 51 15.77 4.39 -13.22
CA GLY A 51 16.93 4.44 -12.34
C GLY A 51 16.84 3.45 -11.17
N ASP A 52 17.05 3.94 -9.96
CA ASP A 52 17.05 3.17 -8.71
C ASP A 52 15.65 2.82 -8.18
N LYS A 53 14.58 3.38 -8.77
CA LYS A 53 13.19 3.22 -8.30
C LYS A 53 12.50 1.99 -8.87
N ILE A 54 13.12 1.31 -9.83
CA ILE A 54 12.50 0.19 -10.54
C ILE A 54 13.42 -1.02 -10.61
N GLU A 55 12.81 -2.15 -10.91
CA GLU A 55 13.48 -3.40 -11.26
C GLU A 55 12.88 -3.88 -12.59
N VAL A 56 13.71 -4.00 -13.63
CA VAL A 56 13.25 -4.32 -14.98
C VAL A 56 13.66 -5.75 -15.35
N THR A 57 12.71 -6.54 -15.83
CA THR A 57 12.96 -7.86 -16.41
C THR A 57 12.71 -7.81 -17.90
N ASN A 58 13.71 -8.20 -18.71
CA ASN A 58 13.51 -8.43 -20.13
C ASN A 58 12.93 -9.84 -20.35
N MET A 59 11.79 -9.92 -21.03
CA MET A 59 11.08 -11.18 -21.27
C MET A 59 11.61 -11.94 -22.49
N VAL A 60 12.43 -11.30 -23.32
CA VAL A 60 13.08 -11.93 -24.49
C VAL A 60 14.56 -12.17 -24.17
N PRO A 61 15.11 -13.36 -24.45
CA PRO A 61 16.53 -13.64 -24.23
C PRO A 61 17.42 -12.63 -24.95
N ALA A 62 18.41 -12.09 -24.23
CA ALA A 62 19.54 -11.43 -24.88
C ALA A 62 20.49 -12.54 -25.35
N PHE A 63 20.72 -12.60 -26.66
CA PHE A 63 21.72 -13.48 -27.27
C PHE A 63 23.11 -12.88 -27.14
#